data_AF-A0A2P2KT34-F1
#
_entry.id   AF-A0A2P2KT34-F1
#
_cell.length_a   1.000
_cell.length_b   1.000
_cell.length_c   1.000
_cell.angle_alpha   90.00
_cell.angle_beta   90.00
_cell.angle_gamma   90.00
#
_symmetry.space_group_name_H-M   'P 1'
#
loop_
_entity.id
_entity.type
_entity.pdbx_description
1 polymer ?
#
loop_
_entity_poly.entity_id
_entity_poly.type
_entity_poly.pdbx_seq_one_letter_code
_entity_poly.pdbx_strand_id
1 'polypeptide(L)'
;MQEEDTQLEATRARFSNVLKRHAELAERLSRDSDKMIFERLQKEFEAARASQTREVYLDGEEWNDGLLATIRERVHMEADRKAMSGDTNMMPSHHFEEKITYKVGSKVICCLEGARIGIQYETSFAGETCELYHCVLESKSFLEKMTVLEHTVPFFLPIREAENDLLSSNAMRFIDYVGELLQAYVDRREQVRLIKELYGNQIGELYHSLPYHMIEFVLDDYECKVTVSLRYPDLGCVLPTRVRAFAWPMIQLKNGVAGNIPSPGRLSYAEDALKTMSLPEAYAEIVLNLPLAIQQIFQDRSPS
;
A
#
# COMPACT_ATOMS: atom_id res chain seq x y z
N MET A 1 -33.42 17.99 -18.08
CA MET A 1 -33.91 17.24 -16.90
C MET A 1 -33.94 15.73 -17.15
N GLN A 2 -34.88 15.15 -17.92
CA GLN A 2 -34.88 13.68 -18.20
C GLN A 2 -33.64 13.16 -18.97
N GLU A 3 -33.10 13.94 -19.91
CA GLU A 3 -31.90 13.57 -20.68
C GLU A 3 -30.58 13.69 -19.89
N GLU A 4 -30.51 14.60 -18.92
CA GLU A 4 -29.33 14.76 -18.07
C GLU A 4 -29.28 13.68 -16.98
N ASP A 5 -30.43 13.32 -16.39
CA ASP A 5 -30.53 12.19 -15.48
C ASP A 5 -30.16 10.87 -16.17
N THR A 6 -30.63 10.65 -17.40
CA THR A 6 -30.27 9.45 -18.16
C THR A 6 -28.79 9.42 -18.59
N GLN A 7 -28.18 10.57 -18.90
CA GLN A 7 -26.72 10.64 -19.11
C GLN A 7 -25.91 10.40 -17.83
N LEU A 8 -26.38 10.92 -16.69
CA LEU A 8 -25.74 10.72 -15.39
C LEU A 8 -25.84 9.25 -14.96
N GLU A 9 -27.01 8.63 -15.13
CA GLU A 9 -27.22 7.20 -14.89
C GLU A 9 -26.39 6.32 -15.83
N ALA A 10 -26.31 6.68 -17.12
CA ALA A 10 -25.45 5.97 -18.06
C ALA A 10 -23.97 6.08 -17.69
N THR A 11 -23.55 7.24 -17.15
CA THR A 11 -22.18 7.46 -16.67
C THR A 11 -21.90 6.66 -15.39
N ARG A 12 -22.83 6.65 -14.43
CA ARG A 12 -22.76 5.80 -13.22
C ARG A 12 -22.72 4.31 -13.57
N ALA A 13 -23.54 3.87 -14.52
CA ALA A 13 -23.56 2.48 -14.97
C ALA A 13 -22.24 2.07 -15.67
N ARG A 14 -21.65 2.97 -16.49
CA ARG A 14 -20.32 2.75 -17.07
C ARG A 14 -19.25 2.66 -15.99
N PHE A 15 -19.29 3.55 -15.00
CA PHE A 15 -18.34 3.54 -13.89
C PHE A 15 -18.46 2.26 -13.06
N SER A 16 -19.68 1.86 -12.69
CA SER A 16 -19.96 0.59 -12.00
C SER A 16 -19.43 -0.62 -12.78
N ASN A 17 -19.60 -0.64 -14.11
CA ASN A 17 -19.02 -1.69 -14.95
C ASN A 17 -17.48 -1.67 -14.95
N VAL A 18 -16.85 -0.49 -14.91
CA VAL A 18 -15.39 -0.36 -14.78
C VAL A 18 -14.94 -0.89 -13.41
N LEU A 19 -15.64 -0.56 -12.33
CA LEU A 19 -15.35 -1.09 -10.99
C LEU A 19 -15.45 -2.61 -10.95
N LYS A 20 -16.49 -3.17 -11.57
CA LYS A 20 -16.67 -4.61 -11.66
C LYS A 20 -15.54 -5.28 -12.44
N ARG A 21 -15.18 -4.75 -13.61
CA ARG A 21 -14.03 -5.24 -14.41
C ARG A 21 -12.70 -5.10 -13.68
N HIS A 22 -12.54 -4.04 -12.90
CA HIS A 22 -11.36 -3.81 -12.08
C HIS A 22 -11.27 -4.83 -10.94
N ALA A 23 -12.38 -5.13 -10.27
CA ALA A 23 -12.45 -6.19 -9.27
C ALA A 23 -12.18 -7.58 -9.90
N GLU A 24 -12.77 -7.88 -11.05
CA GLU A 24 -12.52 -9.12 -11.80
C GLU A 24 -11.07 -9.22 -12.27
N LEU A 25 -10.44 -8.12 -12.68
CA LEU A 25 -9.03 -8.08 -13.04
C LEU A 25 -8.13 -8.31 -11.82
N ALA A 26 -8.46 -7.69 -10.68
CA ALA A 26 -7.75 -7.90 -9.42
C ALA A 26 -7.82 -9.37 -9.00
N GLU A 27 -9.00 -9.99 -9.07
CA GLU A 27 -9.18 -11.42 -8.77
C GLU A 27 -8.42 -12.31 -9.75
N ARG A 28 -8.46 -12.00 -11.05
CA ARG A 28 -7.74 -12.76 -12.08
C ARG A 28 -6.23 -12.67 -11.96
N LEU A 29 -5.70 -11.49 -11.62
CA LEU A 29 -4.26 -11.29 -11.39
C LEU A 29 -3.83 -11.90 -10.06
N SER A 30 -4.75 -12.05 -9.10
CA SER A 30 -4.53 -12.80 -7.87
C SER A 30 -4.53 -14.34 -8.05
N ARG A 31 -4.75 -14.90 -9.25
CA ARG A 31 -4.89 -16.36 -9.45
C ARG A 31 -3.56 -17.13 -9.52
N ASP A 32 -3.61 -18.34 -8.95
CA ASP A 32 -2.71 -19.50 -8.95
C ASP A 32 -1.19 -19.31 -8.96
N SER A 33 -0.59 -18.59 -9.91
CA SER A 33 0.88 -18.40 -9.93
C SER A 33 1.34 -17.63 -8.69
N ASP A 34 0.68 -16.53 -8.39
CA ASP A 34 1.05 -15.66 -7.27
C ASP A 34 0.72 -16.32 -5.94
N LYS A 35 -0.35 -17.13 -5.91
CA LYS A 35 -0.72 -17.94 -4.74
C LYS A 35 0.28 -19.06 -4.48
N MET A 36 0.73 -19.77 -5.53
CA MET A 36 1.77 -20.80 -5.39
C MET A 36 3.11 -20.19 -4.97
N ILE A 37 3.49 -19.04 -5.54
CA ILE A 37 4.69 -18.30 -5.13
C ILE A 37 4.58 -17.88 -3.66
N PHE A 38 3.44 -17.30 -3.26
CA PHE A 38 3.18 -16.90 -1.88
C PHE A 38 3.29 -18.09 -0.93
N GLU A 39 2.57 -19.19 -1.17
CA GLU A 39 2.59 -20.36 -0.30
C GLU A 39 3.97 -21.02 -0.23
N ARG A 40 4.72 -21.04 -1.34
CA ARG A 40 6.09 -21.57 -1.36
C ARG A 40 7.03 -20.66 -0.57
N LEU A 41 7.02 -19.36 -0.82
CA LEU A 41 7.88 -18.41 -0.11
C LEU A 41 7.54 -18.38 1.38
N GLN A 42 6.25 -18.35 1.75
CA GLN A 42 5.81 -18.44 3.14
C GLN A 42 6.43 -19.66 3.84
N LYS A 43 6.32 -20.86 3.24
CA LYS A 43 6.92 -22.08 3.79
C LYS A 43 8.44 -22.01 3.88
N GLU A 44 9.08 -21.41 2.88
CA GLU A 44 10.54 -21.26 2.86
C GLU A 44 11.03 -20.34 3.98
N PHE A 45 10.37 -19.21 4.20
CA PHE A 45 10.68 -18.28 5.29
C PHE A 45 10.36 -18.88 6.66
N GLU A 46 9.25 -19.62 6.80
CA GLU A 46 8.93 -20.36 8.02
C GLU A 46 9.98 -21.43 8.32
N ALA A 47 10.48 -22.15 7.32
CA ALA A 47 11.56 -23.13 7.49
C ALA A 47 12.90 -22.46 7.86
N ALA A 48 13.20 -21.32 7.23
CA ALA A 48 14.38 -20.51 7.59
C ALA A 48 14.30 -20.06 9.05
N ARG A 49 13.14 -19.57 9.49
CA ARG A 49 12.87 -19.16 10.87
C ARG A 49 12.91 -20.33 11.85
N ALA A 50 12.33 -21.48 11.50
CA ALA A 50 12.33 -22.67 12.35
C ALA A 50 13.73 -23.27 12.52
N SER A 51 14.59 -23.12 11.50
CA SER A 51 15.98 -23.56 11.56
C SER A 51 16.96 -22.50 12.06
N GLN A 52 16.48 -21.31 12.42
CA GLN A 52 17.33 -20.23 12.92
C GLN A 52 17.98 -20.63 14.25
N THR A 53 19.27 -20.34 14.40
CA THR A 53 20.01 -20.57 15.65
C THR A 53 20.26 -19.26 16.40
N ARG A 54 20.16 -18.13 15.71
CA ARG A 54 20.35 -16.79 16.29
C ARG A 54 19.51 -15.76 15.56
N GLU A 55 18.91 -14.86 16.33
CA GLU A 55 18.23 -13.67 15.84
C GLU A 55 18.98 -12.44 16.34
N VAL A 56 19.31 -11.52 15.43
CA VAL A 56 20.03 -10.27 15.73
C VAL A 56 19.09 -9.11 15.45
N TYR A 57 18.81 -8.32 16.47
CA TYR A 57 18.06 -7.08 16.35
C TYR A 57 19.05 -5.97 16.01
N LEU A 58 18.82 -5.31 14.89
CA LEU A 58 19.68 -4.23 14.41
C LEU A 58 18.97 -2.91 14.60
N ASP A 59 19.72 -1.91 15.06
CA ASP A 59 19.28 -0.52 14.97
C ASP A 59 19.54 0.06 13.58
N GLY A 60 19.22 1.35 13.40
CA GLY A 60 19.35 2.04 12.12
C GLY A 60 20.80 2.26 11.65
N GLU A 61 21.79 2.24 12.55
CA GLU A 61 23.20 2.43 12.20
C GLU A 61 23.88 1.08 11.87
N GLU A 62 23.48 0.01 12.56
CA GLU A 62 23.95 -1.35 12.32
C GLU A 62 23.45 -1.92 10.99
N TRP A 63 22.30 -1.47 10.49
CA TRP A 63 21.83 -1.74 9.13
C TRP A 63 22.57 -0.88 8.11
N ASN A 64 23.62 -1.43 7.50
CA ASN A 64 24.47 -0.74 6.53
C ASN A 64 24.96 -1.68 5.40
N ASP A 65 25.55 -1.10 4.36
CA ASP A 65 26.06 -1.82 3.18
C ASP A 65 27.10 -2.89 3.55
N GLY A 66 27.90 -2.67 4.60
CA GLY A 66 28.90 -3.63 5.07
C GLY A 66 28.28 -4.90 5.65
N LEU A 67 27.19 -4.74 6.42
CA LEU A 67 26.42 -5.89 6.90
C LEU A 67 25.77 -6.64 5.73
N LEU A 68 25.16 -5.93 4.79
CA LEU A 68 24.54 -6.56 3.62
C LEU A 68 25.56 -7.33 2.78
N ALA A 69 26.78 -6.81 2.62
CA ALA A 69 27.89 -7.51 1.98
C ALA A 69 28.29 -8.78 2.73
N THR A 70 28.29 -8.76 4.07
CA THR A 70 28.57 -9.93 4.91
C THR A 70 27.49 -11.01 4.74
N ILE A 71 26.20 -10.61 4.73
CA ILE A 71 25.08 -11.53 4.47
C ILE A 71 25.23 -12.16 3.08
N ARG A 72 25.57 -11.35 2.09
CA ARG A 72 25.79 -11.80 0.72
C ARG A 72 26.94 -12.79 0.61
N GLU A 73 28.08 -12.50 1.22
CA GLU A 73 29.24 -13.40 1.24
C GLU A 73 28.85 -14.76 1.87
N ARG A 74 28.11 -14.73 2.98
CA ARG A 74 27.66 -15.95 3.65
C ARG A 74 26.79 -16.84 2.76
N VAL A 75 25.80 -16.28 2.05
CA VAL A 75 24.92 -17.09 1.19
C VAL A 75 25.68 -17.72 0.03
N HIS A 76 26.73 -17.05 -0.49
CA HIS A 76 27.59 -17.60 -1.53
C HIS A 76 28.52 -18.70 -1.00
N MET A 77 29.22 -18.46 0.12
CA MET A 77 30.06 -19.47 0.75
C MET A 77 29.27 -20.74 1.10
N GLU A 78 28.04 -20.56 1.57
CA GLU A 78 27.12 -21.66 1.88
C GLU A 78 26.75 -22.47 0.62
N ALA A 79 26.41 -21.79 -0.47
CA ALA A 79 26.07 -22.43 -1.73
C ALA A 79 27.25 -23.19 -2.34
N ASP A 80 28.45 -22.58 -2.36
CA ASP A 80 29.67 -23.20 -2.87
C ASP A 80 30.05 -24.45 -2.05
N ARG A 81 29.94 -24.37 -0.72
CA ARG A 81 30.21 -25.49 0.17
C ARG A 81 29.24 -26.65 -0.04
N LYS A 82 27.94 -26.37 -0.20
CA LYS A 82 26.94 -27.39 -0.55
C LYS A 82 27.22 -28.02 -1.91
N ALA A 83 27.61 -27.23 -2.91
CA ALA A 83 27.97 -27.74 -4.23
C ALA A 83 29.19 -28.70 -4.17
N MET A 84 30.22 -28.37 -3.39
CA MET A 84 31.41 -29.21 -3.22
C MET A 84 31.15 -30.48 -2.39
N SER A 85 30.18 -30.44 -1.47
CA SER A 85 29.79 -31.59 -0.65
C SER A 85 28.98 -32.66 -1.39
N GLY A 86 28.42 -32.34 -2.56
CA GLY A 86 27.71 -33.30 -3.42
C GLY A 86 28.62 -34.37 -4.04
N ASP A 87 29.93 -34.14 -4.07
CA ASP A 87 30.91 -34.99 -4.78
C ASP A 87 31.77 -35.90 -3.88
N THR A 88 31.64 -35.83 -2.55
CA THR A 88 32.50 -36.63 -1.64
C THR A 88 31.77 -37.27 -0.47
N ASN A 89 31.85 -38.61 -0.40
CA ASN A 89 31.64 -39.40 0.82
C ASN A 89 32.68 -38.99 1.87
N MET A 90 32.45 -37.92 2.62
CA MET A 90 33.24 -37.61 3.83
C MET A 90 32.38 -37.00 4.94
N MET A 91 32.82 -37.37 6.16
CA MET A 91 32.30 -37.10 7.49
C MET A 91 31.50 -35.80 7.70
N PRO A 92 30.46 -35.81 8.56
CA PRO A 92 29.73 -34.60 8.89
C PRO A 92 30.70 -33.65 9.61
N SER A 93 31.09 -32.56 8.93
CA SER A 93 31.79 -31.48 9.61
C SER A 93 30.83 -30.93 10.66
N HIS A 94 31.12 -31.16 11.93
CA HIS A 94 30.43 -30.60 13.10
C HIS A 94 30.69 -29.09 13.22
N HIS A 95 30.55 -28.33 12.13
CA HIS A 95 30.36 -26.89 12.22
C HIS A 95 28.86 -26.68 12.37
N PHE A 96 28.43 -26.34 13.59
CA PHE A 96 27.12 -25.72 13.78
C PHE A 96 27.09 -24.49 12.86
N GLU A 97 26.45 -24.62 11.70
CA GLU A 97 26.19 -23.49 10.82
C GLU A 97 25.21 -22.58 11.55
N GLU A 98 25.74 -21.48 12.05
CA GLU A 98 24.92 -20.46 12.69
C GLU A 98 23.97 -19.88 11.63
N LYS A 99 22.69 -20.24 11.73
CA LYS A 99 21.62 -19.70 10.91
C LYS A 99 21.12 -18.42 11.57
N ILE A 100 21.69 -17.31 11.13
CA ILE A 100 21.39 -15.98 11.66
C ILE A 100 20.25 -15.34 10.86
N THR A 101 19.24 -14.86 11.58
CA THR A 101 18.24 -13.93 11.06
C THR A 101 18.51 -12.53 11.62
N TYR A 102 18.28 -11.51 10.80
CA TYR A 102 18.51 -10.11 11.15
C TYR A 102 17.18 -9.36 11.13
N LYS A 103 16.78 -8.73 12.23
CA LYS A 103 15.55 -7.96 12.34
C LYS A 103 15.87 -6.46 12.40
N VAL A 104 15.34 -5.69 11.46
CA VAL A 104 15.54 -4.23 11.36
C VAL A 104 14.19 -3.56 11.24
N GLY A 105 13.69 -2.96 12.32
CA GLY A 105 12.32 -2.44 12.35
C GLY A 105 11.32 -3.52 11.97
N SER A 106 10.57 -3.29 10.89
CA SER A 106 9.52 -4.19 10.39
C SER A 106 9.99 -5.20 9.33
N LYS A 107 11.28 -5.31 9.06
CA LYS A 107 11.84 -6.28 8.10
C LYS A 107 12.71 -7.33 8.80
N VAL A 108 12.62 -8.56 8.32
CA VAL A 108 13.45 -9.70 8.73
C VAL A 108 14.23 -10.20 7.53
N ILE A 109 15.55 -10.28 7.66
CA ILE A 109 16.47 -10.69 6.61
C ILE A 109 17.08 -12.03 6.99
N CYS A 110 17.03 -13.01 6.10
CA CYS A 110 17.55 -14.34 6.31
C CYS A 110 18.35 -14.86 5.11
N CYS A 111 19.27 -15.77 5.39
CA CYS A 111 19.99 -16.53 4.36
C CYS A 111 19.09 -17.68 3.89
N LEU A 112 18.82 -17.74 2.58
CA LEU A 112 18.08 -18.82 1.94
C LEU A 112 19.03 -19.74 1.16
N GLU A 113 18.56 -20.93 0.80
CA GLU A 113 19.39 -21.89 0.05
C GLU A 113 19.71 -21.40 -1.37
N GLY A 114 20.89 -21.71 -1.89
CA GLY A 114 21.26 -21.42 -3.27
C GLY A 114 21.70 -19.97 -3.52
N ALA A 115 22.52 -19.39 -2.62
CA ALA A 115 23.03 -18.02 -2.73
C ALA A 115 21.93 -16.93 -2.77
N ARG A 116 20.82 -17.17 -2.05
CA ARG A 116 19.66 -16.28 -2.01
C ARG A 116 19.55 -15.56 -0.67
N ILE A 117 19.15 -14.30 -0.71
CA ILE A 117 18.84 -13.48 0.47
C ILE A 117 17.32 -13.30 0.52
N GLY A 118 16.69 -13.76 1.60
CA GLY A 118 15.28 -13.58 1.86
C GLY A 118 15.03 -12.33 2.69
N ILE A 119 14.06 -11.51 2.29
CA ILE A 119 13.53 -10.39 3.05
C ILE A 119 12.03 -10.62 3.28
N GLN A 120 11.61 -10.64 4.54
CA GLN A 120 10.22 -10.63 4.96
C GLN A 120 9.89 -9.24 5.49
N TYR A 121 8.85 -8.62 4.94
CA TYR A 121 8.29 -7.36 5.42
C TYR A 121 7.04 -7.65 6.24
N GLU A 122 7.06 -7.24 7.50
CA GLU A 122 5.93 -7.29 8.42
C GLU A 122 5.20 -5.95 8.33
N THR A 123 3.96 -5.92 7.85
CA THR A 123 3.16 -4.69 7.86
C THR A 123 2.26 -4.62 9.09
N SER A 124 1.92 -3.41 9.52
CA SER A 124 1.04 -3.21 10.69
C SER A 124 0.14 -2.01 10.50
N PHE A 125 -1.01 -2.01 11.17
CA PHE A 125 -1.90 -0.87 11.24
C PHE A 125 -2.44 -0.75 12.66
N ALA A 126 -2.39 0.46 13.25
CA ALA A 126 -2.82 0.72 14.62
C ALA A 126 -2.22 -0.25 15.69
N GLY A 127 -0.99 -0.73 15.47
CA GLY A 127 -0.29 -1.66 16.37
C GLY A 127 -0.63 -3.14 16.16
N GLU A 128 -1.56 -3.46 15.27
CA GLU A 128 -1.90 -4.83 14.89
C GLU A 128 -1.14 -5.26 13.64
N THR A 129 -0.67 -6.51 13.61
CA THR A 129 0.00 -7.07 12.45
C THR A 129 -1.01 -7.32 11.32
N CYS A 130 -0.66 -6.87 10.12
CA CYS A 130 -1.44 -7.11 8.89
C CYS A 130 -0.80 -8.29 8.12
N GLU A 131 -0.56 -8.13 6.83
CA GLU A 131 0.05 -9.17 6.00
C GLU A 131 1.58 -9.16 6.02
N LEU A 132 2.13 -10.34 5.74
CA LEU A 132 3.54 -10.55 5.47
C LEU A 132 3.79 -10.53 3.96
N TYR A 133 4.85 -9.84 3.56
CA TYR A 133 5.32 -9.84 2.19
C TYR A 133 6.75 -10.36 2.13
N HIS A 134 7.10 -11.01 1.03
CA HIS A 134 8.41 -11.62 0.85
C HIS A 134 9.05 -11.06 -0.42
N CYS A 135 10.37 -10.87 -0.37
CA CYS A 135 11.21 -10.57 -1.51
C CYS A 135 12.48 -11.43 -1.39
N VAL A 136 12.85 -12.07 -2.49
CA VAL A 136 14.06 -12.88 -2.58
C VAL A 136 15.01 -12.22 -3.56
N LEU A 137 16.19 -11.88 -3.07
CA LEU A 137 17.28 -11.37 -3.87
C LEU A 137 18.24 -12.49 -4.19
N GLU A 138 18.74 -12.49 -5.42
CA GLU A 138 19.78 -13.40 -5.88
C GLU A 138 20.93 -12.60 -6.48
N SER A 139 22.13 -13.15 -6.37
CA SER A 139 23.22 -12.80 -7.26
C SER A 139 23.89 -14.08 -7.74
N LYS A 140 24.27 -14.15 -9.03
CA LYS A 140 24.94 -15.35 -9.57
C LYS A 140 26.37 -15.51 -9.07
N SER A 141 27.02 -14.40 -8.74
CA SER A 141 28.34 -14.37 -8.12
C SER A 141 28.48 -13.16 -7.20
N PHE A 142 29.48 -13.14 -6.32
CA PHE A 142 29.71 -11.98 -5.43
C PHE A 142 29.99 -10.67 -6.19
N LEU A 143 30.50 -10.75 -7.42
CA LEU A 143 30.85 -9.60 -8.25
C LEU A 143 29.71 -9.12 -9.16
N GLU A 144 28.68 -9.94 -9.35
CA GLU A 144 27.53 -9.57 -10.19
C GLU A 144 26.57 -8.61 -9.46
N LYS A 145 25.64 -8.04 -10.19
CA LYS A 145 24.57 -7.23 -9.57
C LYS A 145 23.54 -8.15 -8.92
N MET A 146 22.99 -7.73 -7.79
CA MET A 146 21.80 -8.39 -7.24
C MET A 146 20.58 -8.13 -8.13
N THR A 147 19.68 -9.10 -8.18
CA THR A 147 18.39 -9.00 -8.88
C THR A 147 17.28 -9.55 -8.00
N VAL A 148 16.05 -9.08 -8.21
CA VAL A 148 14.86 -9.66 -7.58
C VAL A 148 14.53 -10.96 -8.29
N LEU A 149 14.66 -12.08 -7.58
CA LEU A 149 14.33 -13.40 -8.10
C LEU A 149 12.82 -13.63 -8.06
N GLU A 150 12.23 -13.48 -6.87
CA GLU A 150 10.81 -13.74 -6.61
C GLU A 150 10.29 -12.83 -5.48
N HIS A 151 8.99 -12.53 -5.48
CA HIS A 151 8.38 -11.74 -4.42
C HIS A 151 6.87 -12.00 -4.31
N THR A 152 6.27 -11.55 -3.20
CA THR A 152 4.81 -11.51 -3.00
C THR A 152 4.27 -10.08 -2.99
N VAL A 153 5.09 -9.09 -3.33
CA VAL A 153 4.66 -7.69 -3.48
C VAL A 153 3.54 -7.60 -4.53
N PRO A 154 2.40 -6.94 -4.22
CA PRO A 154 1.29 -6.79 -5.15
C PRO A 154 1.72 -6.23 -6.50
N PHE A 155 1.24 -6.82 -7.60
CA PHE A 155 1.68 -6.50 -8.97
C PHE A 155 1.51 -5.02 -9.38
N PHE A 156 0.63 -4.29 -8.71
CA PHE A 156 0.36 -2.87 -8.97
C PHE A 156 1.31 -1.93 -8.22
N LEU A 157 2.20 -2.46 -7.37
CA LEU A 157 3.26 -1.70 -6.73
C LEU A 157 4.54 -1.78 -7.57
N PRO A 158 5.28 -0.66 -7.72
CA PRO A 158 6.37 -0.52 -8.68
C PRO A 158 7.69 -1.16 -8.23
N ILE A 159 7.69 -2.46 -7.91
CA ILE A 159 8.91 -3.15 -7.46
C ILE A 159 9.96 -3.29 -8.57
N ARG A 160 9.54 -3.40 -9.84
CA ARG A 160 10.46 -3.51 -10.98
C ARG A 160 11.16 -2.19 -11.26
N GLU A 161 10.43 -1.08 -11.16
CA GLU A 161 10.98 0.26 -11.24
C GLU A 161 11.96 0.49 -10.08
N ALA A 162 11.56 0.14 -8.85
CA ALA A 162 12.44 0.20 -7.69
C ALA A 162 13.73 -0.64 -7.86
N GLU A 163 13.61 -1.84 -8.42
CA GLU A 163 14.77 -2.70 -8.71
C GLU A 163 15.73 -2.01 -9.67
N ASN A 164 15.22 -1.46 -10.77
CA ASN A 164 16.04 -0.79 -11.78
C ASN A 164 16.73 0.46 -11.21
N ASP A 165 16.00 1.27 -10.44
CA ASP A 165 16.46 2.57 -9.95
C ASP A 165 17.39 2.44 -8.73
N LEU A 166 17.10 1.50 -7.83
CA LEU A 166 17.74 1.42 -6.52
C LEU A 166 18.65 0.20 -6.36
N LEU A 167 18.25 -1.00 -6.78
CA LEU A 167 18.98 -2.21 -6.42
C LEU A 167 20.40 -2.23 -7.02
N SER A 168 20.57 -1.66 -8.22
CA SER A 168 21.86 -1.55 -8.90
C SER A 168 22.82 -0.54 -8.26
N SER A 169 22.29 0.47 -7.56
CA SER A 169 23.08 1.56 -6.98
C SER A 169 23.29 1.40 -5.48
N ASN A 170 22.24 0.98 -4.77
CA ASN A 170 22.23 0.76 -3.34
C ASN A 170 21.12 -0.25 -2.96
N ALA A 171 21.52 -1.50 -2.74
CA ALA A 171 20.60 -2.57 -2.39
C ALA A 171 19.89 -2.37 -1.05
N MET A 172 20.55 -1.69 -0.10
CA MET A 172 19.95 -1.34 1.18
C MET A 172 18.75 -0.41 1.00
N ARG A 173 18.92 0.66 0.20
CA ARG A 173 17.83 1.60 -0.15
C ARG A 173 16.70 0.92 -0.90
N PHE A 174 17.00 -0.03 -1.78
CA PHE A 174 15.96 -0.84 -2.41
C PHE A 174 15.11 -1.59 -1.37
N ILE A 175 15.77 -2.30 -0.44
CA ILE A 175 15.10 -3.07 0.62
C ILE A 175 14.23 -2.15 1.49
N ASP A 176 14.78 -1.01 1.93
CA ASP A 176 14.05 -0.05 2.76
C ASP A 176 12.84 0.55 2.02
N TYR A 177 13.04 0.97 0.77
CA TYR A 177 11.99 1.55 -0.07
C TYR A 177 10.83 0.58 -0.32
N VAL A 178 11.10 -0.70 -0.57
CA VAL A 178 10.04 -1.71 -0.74
C VAL A 178 9.23 -1.86 0.56
N GLY A 179 9.88 -1.84 1.72
CA GLY A 179 9.21 -1.86 3.02
C GLY A 179 8.29 -0.65 3.23
N GLU A 180 8.79 0.56 2.94
CA GLU A 180 8.02 1.80 3.02
C GLU A 180 6.80 1.79 2.08
N LEU A 181 7.00 1.33 0.85
CA LEU A 181 5.95 1.21 -0.17
C LEU A 181 4.82 0.26 0.25
N LEU A 182 5.18 -0.89 0.82
CA LEU A 182 4.22 -1.87 1.34
C LEU A 182 3.46 -1.33 2.55
N GLN A 183 4.17 -0.74 3.51
CA GLN A 183 3.57 -0.17 4.70
C GLN A 183 2.59 0.96 4.35
N ALA A 184 2.98 1.90 3.47
CA ALA A 184 2.10 2.97 3.02
C ALA A 184 0.88 2.46 2.25
N TYR A 185 1.01 1.38 1.47
CA TYR A 185 -0.12 0.72 0.83
C TYR A 185 -1.11 0.15 1.86
N VAL A 186 -0.61 -0.56 2.87
CA VAL A 186 -1.43 -1.13 3.95
C VAL A 186 -2.11 -0.02 4.74
N ASP A 187 -1.40 1.04 5.13
CA ASP A 187 -1.98 2.16 5.87
C ASP A 187 -3.15 2.81 5.11
N ARG A 188 -2.98 3.08 3.80
CA ARG A 188 -4.06 3.65 2.99
C ARG A 188 -5.25 2.70 2.86
N ARG A 189 -5.00 1.40 2.66
CA ARG A 189 -6.06 0.38 2.56
C ARG A 189 -6.85 0.25 3.86
N GLU A 190 -6.15 0.14 4.99
CA GLU A 190 -6.77 -0.03 6.30
C GLU A 190 -7.52 1.23 6.75
N GLN A 191 -7.01 2.42 6.43
CA GLN A 191 -7.76 3.66 6.63
C GLN A 191 -9.10 3.66 5.86
N VAL A 192 -9.11 3.20 4.60
CA VAL A 192 -10.36 3.06 3.82
C VAL A 192 -11.28 2.00 4.41
N ARG A 193 -10.73 0.85 4.86
CA ARG A 193 -11.50 -0.19 5.54
C ARG A 193 -12.17 0.38 6.80
N LEU A 194 -11.43 1.15 7.60
CA LEU A 194 -11.88 1.68 8.87
C LEU A 194 -12.96 2.74 8.70
N ILE A 195 -12.86 3.66 7.73
CA ILE A 195 -13.98 4.61 7.49
C ILE A 195 -15.25 3.90 7.02
N LYS A 196 -15.12 2.80 6.28
CA LYS A 196 -16.28 2.02 5.85
C LYS A 196 -16.92 1.29 7.03
N GLU A 197 -16.12 0.81 7.97
CA GLU A 197 -16.59 0.17 9.20
C GLU A 197 -17.26 1.18 10.15
N LEU A 198 -16.64 2.34 10.37
CA LEU A 198 -17.13 3.35 11.31
C LEU A 198 -18.29 4.20 10.77
N TYR A 199 -18.23 4.54 9.47
CA TYR A 199 -19.10 5.57 8.87
C TYR A 199 -19.79 5.09 7.59
N GLY A 200 -19.77 3.79 7.28
CA GLY A 200 -20.30 3.26 6.02
C GLY A 200 -21.79 3.52 5.77
N ASN A 201 -22.57 3.87 6.80
CA ASN A 201 -23.98 4.29 6.68
C ASN A 201 -24.16 5.75 6.24
N GLN A 202 -23.12 6.58 6.37
CA GLN A 202 -23.10 7.99 5.98
C GLN A 202 -22.36 8.21 4.65
N ILE A 203 -21.55 7.22 4.24
CA ILE A 203 -20.82 7.23 2.98
C ILE A 203 -21.74 6.65 1.88
N GLY A 204 -22.08 7.48 0.89
CA GLY A 204 -22.89 7.06 -0.25
C GLY A 204 -22.11 6.17 -1.23
N GLU A 205 -21.31 6.79 -2.08
CA GLU A 205 -20.40 6.10 -3.02
C GLU A 205 -18.96 6.16 -2.47
N LEU A 206 -18.23 5.04 -2.53
CA LEU A 206 -16.81 4.95 -2.18
C LEU A 206 -16.06 4.17 -3.26
N TYR A 207 -15.06 4.84 -3.84
CA TYR A 207 -14.17 4.30 -4.85
C TYR A 207 -12.72 4.39 -4.39
N HIS A 208 -11.93 3.38 -4.76
CA HIS A 208 -10.48 3.44 -4.66
C HIS A 208 -9.81 2.65 -5.80
N SER A 209 -8.62 3.08 -6.18
CA SER A 209 -7.70 2.31 -7.05
C SER A 209 -7.06 1.13 -6.30
N LEU A 210 -6.44 0.17 -6.99
CA LEU A 210 -5.71 -0.95 -6.36
C LEU A 210 -4.63 -0.52 -5.33
N PRO A 211 -3.69 0.40 -5.65
CA PRO A 211 -2.68 0.81 -4.66
C PRO A 211 -3.21 1.84 -3.65
N TYR A 212 -4.51 2.14 -3.66
CA TYR A 212 -5.14 3.19 -2.85
C TYR A 212 -4.56 4.60 -3.07
N HIS A 213 -3.91 4.84 -4.21
CA HIS A 213 -3.34 6.14 -4.58
C HIS A 213 -4.38 7.16 -5.09
N MET A 214 -5.60 6.70 -5.29
CA MET A 214 -6.78 7.48 -5.67
C MET A 214 -7.95 6.92 -4.88
N ILE A 215 -8.57 7.78 -4.09
CA ILE A 215 -9.74 7.47 -3.27
C ILE A 215 -10.76 8.57 -3.50
N GLU A 216 -11.99 8.21 -3.80
CA GLU A 216 -13.09 9.15 -4.00
C GLU A 216 -14.31 8.67 -3.22
N PHE A 217 -14.94 9.57 -2.47
CA PHE A 217 -16.14 9.22 -1.73
C PHE A 217 -17.12 10.38 -1.63
N VAL A 218 -18.36 10.00 -1.33
CA VAL A 218 -19.49 10.91 -1.20
C VAL A 218 -20.06 10.84 0.21
N LEU A 219 -20.34 12.00 0.78
CA LEU A 219 -21.19 12.14 1.97
C LEU A 219 -22.55 12.62 1.50
N ASP A 220 -23.59 11.87 1.85
CA ASP A 220 -24.97 12.29 1.60
C ASP A 220 -25.49 13.01 2.85
N ASP A 221 -25.62 14.33 2.75
CA ASP A 221 -26.29 15.16 3.75
C ASP A 221 -27.64 15.66 3.21
N TYR A 222 -28.61 15.94 4.09
CA TYR A 222 -29.97 16.35 3.71
C TYR A 222 -30.01 17.69 2.95
N GLU A 223 -29.00 18.56 3.13
CA GLU A 223 -28.95 19.89 2.52
C GLU A 223 -27.96 19.96 1.33
N CYS A 224 -26.95 19.11 1.30
CA CYS A 224 -25.96 19.08 0.24
C CYS A 224 -25.33 17.69 0.04
N LYS A 225 -24.81 17.42 -1.15
CA LYS A 225 -23.97 16.26 -1.43
C LYS A 225 -22.52 16.68 -1.35
N VAL A 226 -21.68 16.04 -0.53
CA VAL A 226 -20.25 16.36 -0.47
C VAL A 226 -19.46 15.32 -1.27
N THR A 227 -18.62 15.76 -2.20
CA THR A 227 -17.69 14.89 -2.94
C THR A 227 -16.26 15.16 -2.50
N VAL A 228 -15.54 14.11 -2.15
CA VAL A 228 -14.13 14.16 -1.74
C VAL A 228 -13.30 13.32 -2.71
N SER A 229 -12.16 13.86 -3.16
CA SER A 229 -11.17 13.16 -4.01
C SER A 229 -9.78 13.34 -3.44
N LEU A 230 -9.11 12.22 -3.16
CA LEU A 230 -7.76 12.13 -2.60
C LEU A 230 -6.83 11.53 -3.65
N ARG A 231 -5.65 12.12 -3.81
CA ARG A 231 -4.58 11.57 -4.65
C ARG A 231 -3.25 11.55 -3.92
N TYR A 232 -2.54 10.44 -4.11
CA TYR A 232 -1.22 10.15 -3.56
C TYR A 232 -0.27 9.93 -4.75
N PRO A 233 0.30 11.00 -5.34
CA PRO A 233 1.22 10.88 -6.46
C PRO A 233 2.46 10.06 -6.12
N ASP A 234 2.91 10.14 -4.86
CA ASP A 234 3.96 9.31 -4.30
C ASP A 234 3.33 8.16 -3.51
N LEU A 235 3.66 6.93 -3.90
CA LEU A 235 3.13 5.71 -3.28
C LEU A 235 3.77 5.40 -1.93
N GLY A 236 4.88 6.05 -1.55
CA GLY A 236 5.45 6.00 -0.20
C GLY A 236 4.70 6.86 0.82
N CYS A 237 3.78 7.74 0.39
CA CYS A 237 3.06 8.64 1.29
C CYS A 237 1.80 8.01 1.90
N VAL A 238 1.66 8.08 3.23
CA VAL A 238 0.44 7.65 3.93
C VAL A 238 -0.69 8.69 3.83
N LEU A 239 -0.36 9.97 3.68
CA LEU A 239 -1.30 11.09 3.55
C LEU A 239 -1.36 11.62 2.11
N PRO A 240 -2.53 12.08 1.63
CA PRO A 240 -2.69 12.59 0.28
C PRO A 240 -2.07 13.98 0.16
N THR A 241 -1.39 14.25 -0.96
CA THR A 241 -0.82 15.58 -1.24
C THR A 241 -1.72 16.42 -2.14
N ARG A 242 -2.67 15.78 -2.85
CA ARG A 242 -3.67 16.48 -3.66
C ARG A 242 -5.06 16.05 -3.20
N VAL A 243 -5.79 17.02 -2.66
CA VAL A 243 -7.13 16.82 -2.11
C VAL A 243 -8.08 17.82 -2.74
N ARG A 244 -9.31 17.38 -3.03
CA ARG A 244 -10.41 18.24 -3.43
C ARG A 244 -11.66 17.85 -2.66
N ALA A 245 -12.31 18.81 -2.01
CA ALA A 245 -13.55 18.60 -1.29
C ALA A 245 -14.58 19.67 -1.70
N PHE A 246 -15.74 19.23 -2.17
CA PHE A 246 -16.79 20.12 -2.67
C PHE A 246 -18.15 19.76 -2.10
N ALA A 247 -18.90 20.76 -1.66
CA ALA A 247 -20.31 20.65 -1.29
C ALA A 247 -21.20 21.10 -2.47
N TRP A 248 -22.06 20.20 -2.92
CA TRP A 248 -23.03 20.40 -3.99
C TRP A 248 -24.40 20.68 -3.37
N PRO A 249 -24.97 21.88 -3.57
CA PRO A 249 -26.27 22.20 -3.01
C PRO A 249 -27.35 21.32 -3.64
N MET A 250 -28.13 20.63 -2.82
CA MET A 250 -29.27 19.85 -3.30
C MET A 250 -30.44 20.83 -3.46
N ILE A 251 -30.80 21.16 -4.70
CA ILE A 251 -31.90 22.08 -5.01
C ILE A 251 -33.19 21.47 -4.45
N GLN A 252 -33.72 22.01 -3.34
CA GLN A 252 -35.14 21.84 -3.04
C GLN A 252 -35.89 22.58 -4.14
N LEU A 253 -36.50 21.83 -5.06
CA LEU A 253 -37.35 22.36 -6.13
C LEU A 253 -38.64 22.95 -5.52
N LYS A 254 -38.53 24.04 -4.77
CA LYS A 254 -39.66 24.90 -4.44
C LYS A 254 -39.76 25.92 -5.57
N ASN A 255 -40.71 25.64 -6.46
CA ASN A 255 -41.15 26.45 -7.59
C ASN A 255 -40.25 26.33 -8.83
N GLY A 256 -40.76 25.63 -9.84
CA GLY A 256 -40.09 25.27 -11.10
C GLY A 256 -39.73 26.46 -11.99
N VAL A 257 -38.78 27.27 -11.54
CA VAL A 257 -38.05 28.24 -12.34
C VAL A 257 -36.62 27.74 -12.43
N ALA A 258 -36.17 27.43 -13.65
CA ALA A 258 -34.80 27.06 -13.95
C ALA A 258 -33.87 28.28 -13.73
N GLY A 259 -33.56 28.59 -12.48
CA GLY A 259 -32.46 29.49 -12.10
C GLY A 259 -31.14 28.73 -12.13
N ASN A 260 -30.05 29.43 -12.45
CA ASN A 260 -28.67 28.91 -12.53
C ASN A 260 -28.39 27.84 -11.47
N ILE A 261 -27.95 26.64 -11.90
CA ILE A 261 -27.51 25.57 -11.01
C ILE A 261 -26.41 26.16 -10.10
N PRO A 262 -26.59 26.16 -8.77
CA PRO A 262 -25.64 26.82 -7.89
C PRO A 262 -24.30 26.08 -7.94
N SER A 263 -23.22 26.83 -8.16
CA SER A 263 -21.86 26.28 -8.25
C SER A 263 -21.46 25.58 -6.95
N PRO A 264 -20.71 24.46 -7.01
CA PRO A 264 -20.25 23.78 -5.81
C PRO A 264 -19.40 24.70 -4.93
N GLY A 265 -19.59 24.59 -3.62
CA GLY A 265 -18.74 25.26 -2.63
C GLY A 265 -17.51 24.42 -2.34
N ARG A 266 -16.32 25.03 -2.35
CA ARG A 266 -15.09 24.34 -1.93
C ARG A 266 -15.01 24.31 -0.41
N LEU A 267 -14.69 23.15 0.16
CA LEU A 267 -14.52 22.97 1.60
C LEU A 267 -13.02 22.98 1.94
N SER A 268 -12.43 24.17 2.12
CA SER A 268 -10.98 24.28 2.38
C SER A 268 -10.56 23.60 3.69
N TYR A 269 -11.36 23.73 4.75
CA TYR A 269 -11.07 23.08 6.04
C TYR A 269 -11.01 21.55 5.90
N ALA A 270 -11.89 20.97 5.09
CA ALA A 270 -11.89 19.54 4.79
C ALA A 270 -10.62 19.12 4.04
N GLU A 271 -10.21 19.92 3.04
CA GLU A 271 -8.98 19.65 2.30
C GLU A 271 -7.73 19.70 3.20
N ASP A 272 -7.70 20.58 4.19
CA ASP A 272 -6.57 20.72 5.11
C ASP A 272 -6.54 19.58 6.15
N ALA A 273 -7.70 19.20 6.69
CA ALA A 273 -7.82 18.03 7.57
C ALA A 273 -7.33 16.76 6.86
N LEU A 274 -7.78 16.52 5.63
CA LEU A 274 -7.39 15.34 4.83
C LEU A 274 -5.90 15.29 4.47
N LYS A 275 -5.19 16.43 4.47
CA LYS A 275 -3.73 16.47 4.23
C LYS A 275 -2.90 16.26 5.48
N THR A 276 -3.50 16.39 6.67
CA THR A 276 -2.76 16.47 7.94
C THR A 276 -3.15 15.40 8.95
N MET A 277 -4.31 14.78 8.78
CA MET A 277 -4.87 13.75 9.67
C MET A 277 -5.07 12.44 8.91
N SER A 278 -5.20 11.32 9.65
CA SER A 278 -5.63 10.06 9.03
C SER A 278 -7.04 10.19 8.44
N LEU A 279 -7.39 9.37 7.46
CA LEU A 279 -8.69 9.45 6.79
C LEU A 279 -9.90 9.33 7.75
N PRO A 280 -9.90 8.44 8.77
CA PRO A 280 -10.99 8.40 9.75
C PRO A 280 -11.10 9.67 10.61
N GLU A 281 -9.97 10.23 11.05
CA GLU A 281 -9.95 11.47 11.85
C GLU A 281 -10.41 12.66 11.00
N ALA A 282 -9.88 12.78 9.79
CA ALA A 282 -10.28 13.81 8.84
C ALA A 282 -11.77 13.70 8.50
N TYR A 283 -12.30 12.49 8.34
CA TYR A 283 -13.73 12.27 8.13
C TYR A 283 -14.57 12.83 9.29
N ALA A 284 -14.19 12.53 10.54
CA ALA A 284 -14.89 13.04 11.71
C ALA A 284 -14.86 14.58 11.75
N GLU A 285 -13.71 15.19 11.46
CA GLU A 285 -13.55 16.65 11.37
C GLU A 285 -14.43 17.27 10.26
N ILE A 286 -14.54 16.59 9.11
CA ILE A 286 -15.40 17.04 8.01
C ILE A 286 -16.84 17.11 8.47
N VAL A 287 -17.38 16.00 8.99
CA VAL A 287 -18.79 15.90 9.40
C VAL A 287 -19.11 16.86 10.55
N LEU A 288 -18.20 17.01 11.52
CA LEU A 288 -18.38 17.90 12.66
C LEU A 288 -18.58 19.37 12.25
N ASN A 289 -17.80 19.84 11.28
CA ASN A 289 -17.81 21.24 10.85
C ASN A 289 -18.70 21.52 9.63
N LEU A 290 -19.22 20.47 8.98
CA LEU A 290 -19.98 20.59 7.73
C LEU A 290 -21.19 21.53 7.84
N PRO A 291 -22.05 21.49 8.89
CA PRO A 291 -23.20 22.37 8.97
C PRO A 291 -22.83 23.86 8.98
N LEU A 292 -21.77 24.22 9.74
CA LEU A 292 -21.28 25.61 9.80
C LEU A 292 -20.69 26.05 8.46
N ALA A 293 -19.94 25.17 7.79
CA ALA A 293 -19.35 25.46 6.49
C ALA A 293 -20.41 25.66 5.40
N ILE A 294 -21.47 24.84 5.38
CA ILE A 294 -22.60 24.98 4.44
C ILE A 294 -23.28 26.34 4.63
N GLN A 295 -23.57 26.73 5.88
CA GLN A 295 -24.18 28.03 6.17
C GLN A 295 -23.35 29.18 5.61
N GLN A 296 -22.03 29.19 5.87
CA GLN A 296 -21.13 30.22 5.37
C GLN A 296 -21.09 30.28 3.83
N ILE A 297 -21.00 29.12 3.17
CA ILE A 297 -20.87 29.03 1.71
C ILE A 297 -22.14 29.49 0.98
N PHE A 298 -23.32 29.12 1.50
CA PHE A 298 -24.58 29.32 0.78
C PHE A 298 -25.40 30.52 1.27
N GLN A 299 -25.20 31.01 2.51
CA GLN A 299 -25.86 32.25 2.97
C GLN A 299 -25.18 33.51 2.43
N ASP A 300 -23.84 33.51 2.26
CA ASP A 300 -23.09 34.62 1.63
C ASP A 300 -23.45 34.84 0.14
N ARG A 301 -24.17 33.89 -0.47
CA ARG A 301 -24.61 33.97 -1.88
C ARG A 301 -26.03 34.51 -2.05
N SER A 302 -26.70 34.89 -0.97
CA SER A 302 -28.02 35.52 -1.02
C SER A 302 -27.86 37.00 -1.43
N PRO A 303 -28.38 37.45 -2.58
CA PRO A 303 -28.38 38.88 -2.89
C PRO A 303 -29.30 39.59 -1.90
N SER A 304 -28.83 40.74 -1.40
CA SER A 304 -29.67 41.71 -0.68
C SER A 304 -30.64 42.40 -1.63
#